data_AF-A0A9E3H2V6-F1
#
_entry.id   AF-A0A9E3H2V6-F1
#
_cell.length_a   1.000
_cell.length_b   1.000
_cell.length_c   1.000
_cell.angle_alpha   90.00
_cell.angle_beta   90.00
_cell.angle_gamma   90.00
#
_symmetry.space_group_name_H-M   'P 1'
#
loop_
_entity.id
_entity.type
_entity.pdbx_description
1 polymer ?
#
loop_
_entity_poly.entity_id
_entity_poly.type
_entity_poly.pdbx_seq_one_letter_code
_entity_poly.pdbx_strand_id
1 'polypeptide(L)' 'MNRNIVASVIAVLVIAVGVLGYLYYQQRQREGRIDINVGKHGLSIQKN' A
#
# COMPACT_ATOMS: atom_id res chain seq x y z
N MET A 1 -27.06 23.51 -8.10
CA MET A 1 -26.22 22.36 -7.72
C MET A 1 -25.88 21.59 -8.99
N ASN A 2 -24.64 21.71 -9.50
CA ASN A 2 -24.27 21.12 -10.77
C ASN A 2 -23.90 19.65 -10.55
N ARG A 3 -24.61 18.71 -11.18
CA ARG A 3 -24.42 17.26 -10.99
C ARG A 3 -22.97 16.82 -11.26
N ASN A 4 -22.27 17.58 -12.09
CA ASN A 4 -20.88 17.34 -12.48
C ASN A 4 -19.90 17.57 -11.32
N ILE A 5 -20.20 18.49 -10.38
CA ILE A 5 -19.34 18.78 -9.22
C ILE A 5 -19.34 17.58 -8.25
N VAL A 6 -20.51 17.00 -8.00
CA VAL A 6 -20.62 15.82 -7.14
C VAL A 6 -19.86 14.64 -7.76
N ALA A 7 -20.00 14.43 -9.07
CA ALA A 7 -19.28 13.39 -9.77
C ALA A 7 -17.75 13.58 -9.72
N SER A 8 -17.26 14.82 -9.90
CA SER A 8 -15.81 15.10 -9.81
C SER A 8 -15.26 14.88 -8.40
N VAL A 9 -16.02 15.24 -7.36
CA VAL A 9 -15.61 15.03 -5.97
C VAL A 9 -15.50 13.54 -5.65
N ILE A 10 -16.47 12.73 -6.11
CA ILE A 10 -16.44 11.27 -5.94
C ILE A 10 -15.24 10.67 -6.67
N ALA A 11 -14.97 11.09 -7.92
CA ALA A 11 -13.83 10.60 -8.68
C ALA A 11 -12.49 10.86 -7.96
N VAL A 12 -12.31 12.07 -7.42
CA VAL A 12 -11.11 12.41 -6.63
C VAL A 12 -11.02 11.55 -5.36
N LEU A 13 -12.14 11.34 -4.66
CA LEU A 13 -12.19 10.49 -3.47
C LEU A 13 -11.77 9.04 -3.76
N VAL A 14 -12.27 8.45 -4.85
CA VAL A 14 -11.91 7.08 -5.24
C VAL A 14 -10.42 6.96 -5.52
N ILE A 15 -9.83 7.93 -6.22
CA ILE A 15 -8.39 7.95 -6.50
C ILE A 15 -7.59 8.07 -5.20
N ALA A 16 -7.99 8.97 -4.31
CA ALA A 16 -7.32 9.17 -3.02
C ALA A 16 -7.34 7.89 -2.16
N VAL A 17 -8.48 7.22 -2.06
CA VAL A 17 -8.62 5.95 -1.31
C VAL A 17 -7.78 4.84 -1.97
N GLY A 18 -7.73 4.75 -3.29
CA GLY A 18 -6.90 3.78 -4.00
C GLY A 18 -5.41 3.96 -3.73
N VAL A 19 -4.91 5.20 -3.79
CA VAL A 19 -3.50 5.52 -3.51
C VAL A 19 -3.15 5.23 -2.04
N LEU A 20 -3.98 5.70 -1.10
CA LEU A 20 -3.76 5.48 0.33
C LEU A 20 -3.82 3.99 0.69
N GLY A 21 -4.79 3.25 0.14
CA GLY A 21 -4.91 1.82 0.33
C GLY A 21 -3.71 1.06 -0.24
N TYR A 22 -3.21 1.45 -1.41
CA TYR A 22 -2.00 0.86 -1.99
C TYR A 22 -0.76 1.14 -1.14
N LEU A 23 -0.58 2.39 -0.68
CA LEU A 23 0.52 2.76 0.21
C LEU A 23 0.45 1.99 1.53
N TYR A 24 -0.74 1.88 2.13
CA TYR A 24 -0.95 1.13 3.36
C TYR A 24 -0.67 -0.37 3.19
N TYR A 25 -1.12 -0.95 2.08
CA TYR A 25 -0.86 -2.34 1.73
C TYR A 25 0.65 -2.58 1.53
N GLN A 26 1.34 -1.68 0.85
CA GLN A 26 2.78 -1.76 0.65
C GLN A 26 3.54 -1.61 1.98
N GLN A 27 3.12 -0.69 2.86
CA GLN A 27 3.70 -0.53 4.20
C GLN A 27 3.53 -1.80 5.04
N ARG A 28 2.32 -2.37 5.10
CA ARG A 28 2.08 -3.65 5.80
C ARG A 28 2.90 -4.80 5.22
N GLN A 29 3.05 -4.84 3.90
CA GLN A 29 3.94 -5.82 3.29
C GLN A 29 5.39 -5.58 3.67
N ARG A 30 5.86 -4.33 3.77
CA ARG A 30 7.24 -4.04 4.17
C ARG A 30 7.50 -4.32 5.65
N GLU A 31 6.54 -4.05 6.53
CA GLU A 31 6.65 -4.32 7.98
C GLU A 31 6.47 -5.81 8.31
N GLY A 32 5.60 -6.52 7.57
CA GLY A 32 5.37 -7.95 7.73
C GLY A 32 6.26 -8.84 6.85
N ARG A 33 7.09 -8.26 5.99
CA ARG A 33 8.10 -8.98 5.22
C ARG A 33 9.23 -9.32 6.17
N ILE A 34 9.23 -10.56 6.60
CA ILE A 34 10.46 -11.27 6.95
C ILE A 34 11.48 -10.92 5.87
N ASP A 35 12.55 -10.23 6.25
CA ASP A 35 13.63 -9.84 5.36
C ASP A 35 14.39 -11.12 4.98
N ILE A 36 13.88 -11.84 3.97
CA ILE A 36 14.52 -13.06 3.47
C ILE A 36 15.71 -12.62 2.61
N ASN A 37 16.80 -12.27 3.28
CA ASN A 37 18.09 -12.06 2.64
C ASN A 37 18.66 -13.45 2.31
N VAL A 38 18.45 -13.90 1.07
CA VAL A 38 19.09 -15.13 0.55
C VAL A 38 20.54 -14.80 0.19
N GLY A 39 21.35 -14.63 1.23
CA GLY A 39 22.80 -14.60 1.09
C GLY A 39 23.34 -16.00 0.78
N LYS A 40 24.59 -16.08 0.29
CA LYS A 40 25.30 -17.32 -0.10
C LYS A 40 25.37 -18.43 0.99
N HIS A 41 24.85 -18.18 2.18
CA HIS A 41 24.88 -19.09 3.35
C HIS A 41 23.48 -19.45 3.90
N GLY A 42 22.39 -19.20 3.17
CA GLY A 42 21.05 -19.71 3.53
C GLY A 42 20.14 -18.73 4.27
N LEU A 43 18.86 -19.11 4.32
CA LEU A 43 17.70 -18.30 4.72
C LEU A 43 17.82 -17.80 6.17
N SER A 44 18.06 -16.51 6.39
CA SER A 44 18.05 -15.91 7.74
C SER A 44 16.75 -15.13 7.95
N ILE A 45 15.83 -15.69 8.74
CA ILE A 45 14.57 -15.06 9.14
C ILE A 45 14.84 -14.30 10.43
N GLN A 46 14.97 -12.98 10.35
CA GLN A 46 15.06 -12.11 11.54
C GLN A 46 13.68 -11.52 11.82
N LYS A 47 13.14 -11.83 13.01
CA LYS A 47 11.86 -11.35 13.51
C LYS A 47 12.15 -10.41 14.68
N ASN A 48 11.74 -9.14 14.56
CA ASN A 48 11.68 -8.22 15.69
C ASN A 48 10.34 -8.43 16.42
#